data_AF-A0A0R1NP45-F1
#
_entry.id   AF-A0A0R1NP45-F1
#
_cell.length_a   1.000
_cell.length_b   1.000
_cell.length_c   1.000
_cell.angle_alpha   90.00
_cell.angle_beta   90.00
_cell.angle_gamma   90.00
#
_symmetry.space_group_name_H-M   'P 1'
#
loop_
_entity.id
_entity.type
_entity.pdbx_description
1 polymer ?
#
loop_
_entity_poly.entity_id
_entity_poly.type
_entity_poly.pdbx_seq_one_letter_code
_entity_poly.pdbx_strand_id
1 'polypeptide(L)'
;MNSSNSLKRVVLAAMLLALCVSGANVKIMGSIAFDSAPAFLGAILLGPIFGGFLGVFGHLVSAALAGFPLTLPIHLIIAVAMGVCMLVFGWLRQRLGKGTIKGVIIADIVGYAINVPIELVFMYPLLKQAVYVYFVPLTIATVLNLIVCEIIYAALPKRVKEAPFLRLHS
;
A
#
# COMPACT_ATOMS: atom_id res chain seq x y z
N MET A 1 -7.75 14.37 -20.89
CA MET A 1 -6.30 14.54 -20.60
C MET A 1 -5.56 14.70 -21.91
N ASN A 2 -4.55 15.57 -22.00
CA ASN A 2 -3.66 15.60 -23.18
C ASN A 2 -2.66 14.42 -23.12
N SER A 3 -2.07 14.05 -24.26
CA SER A 3 -1.16 12.89 -24.36
C SER A 3 0.04 12.97 -23.41
N SER A 4 0.54 14.18 -23.14
CA SER A 4 1.65 14.41 -22.19
C SER A 4 1.28 14.08 -20.74
N ASN A 5 0.07 14.45 -20.29
CA ASN A 5 -0.39 14.16 -18.94
C ASN A 5 -0.67 12.68 -18.73
N SER A 6 -1.24 12.01 -19.74
CA SER A 6 -1.43 10.56 -19.71
C SER A 6 -0.08 9.83 -19.60
N LEU A 7 0.92 10.25 -20.39
CA LEU A 7 2.28 9.69 -20.33
C LEU A 7 2.90 9.86 -18.93
N LYS A 8 2.88 11.07 -18.36
CA LYS A 8 3.42 11.33 -17.00
C LYS A 8 2.76 10.46 -15.93
N ARG A 9 1.44 10.25 -16.04
CA ARG A 9 0.68 9.41 -15.12
C ARG A 9 1.09 7.94 -15.22
N VAL A 10 1.26 7.43 -16.44
CA VAL A 10 1.75 6.06 -16.67
C VAL A 10 3.18 5.89 -16.19
N VAL A 11 4.08 6.85 -16.44
CA VAL A 11 5.45 6.81 -15.94
C VAL A 11 5.48 6.77 -14.41
N LEU A 12 4.68 7.60 -13.73
CA LEU A 12 4.58 7.54 -12.27
C LEU A 12 4.06 6.19 -11.78
N ALA A 13 3.05 5.62 -12.44
CA ALA A 13 2.55 4.28 -12.10
C ALA A 13 3.64 3.21 -12.28
N ALA A 14 4.41 3.26 -13.37
CA ALA A 14 5.52 2.34 -13.63
C ALA A 14 6.65 2.49 -12.60
N MET A 15 6.98 3.72 -12.19
CA MET A 15 7.94 3.97 -11.11
C MET A 15 7.48 3.38 -9.78
N LEU A 16 6.20 3.54 -9.43
CA LEU A 16 5.64 2.96 -8.20
C LEU A 16 5.62 1.42 -8.25
N LEU A 17 5.29 0.82 -9.40
CA LEU A 17 5.40 -0.63 -9.60
C LEU A 17 6.84 -1.12 -9.41
N ALA A 18 7.81 -0.42 -10.00
CA ALA A 18 9.22 -0.75 -9.82
C ALA A 18 9.64 -0.64 -8.34
N LEU A 19 9.15 0.38 -7.63
CA LEU A 19 9.38 0.51 -6.18
C LEU A 19 8.70 -0.61 -5.38
N CYS A 20 7.52 -1.10 -5.78
CA CYS A 20 6.90 -2.28 -5.14
C CYS A 20 7.83 -3.49 -5.28
N VAL A 21 8.41 -3.72 -6.47
CA VAL A 21 9.36 -4.83 -6.69
C VAL A 21 10.64 -4.64 -5.86
N SER A 22 11.20 -3.43 -5.81
CA SER A 22 12.36 -3.15 -4.98
C SER A 22 12.07 -3.32 -3.49
N GLY A 23 10.92 -2.80 -3.02
CA GLY A 23 10.47 -2.92 -1.63
C GLY A 23 10.18 -4.37 -1.22
N ALA A 24 9.68 -5.19 -2.15
CA ALA A 24 9.47 -6.62 -1.95
C ALA A 24 10.76 -7.41 -1.66
N ASN A 25 11.92 -6.88 -2.06
CA ASN A 25 13.24 -7.48 -1.74
C ASN A 25 13.73 -7.08 -0.33
N VAL A 26 13.22 -6.00 0.25
CA VAL A 26 13.56 -5.58 1.62
C VAL A 26 12.58 -6.28 2.57
N LYS A 27 12.98 -7.46 3.05
CA LYS A 27 12.11 -8.36 3.83
C LYS A 27 12.34 -8.21 5.32
N ILE A 28 11.25 -8.37 6.07
CA ILE A 28 11.27 -8.52 7.53
C ILE A 28 11.10 -9.99 7.90
N MET A 29 10.08 -10.67 7.34
CA MET A 29 9.83 -12.09 7.61
C MET A 29 9.00 -12.74 6.48
N GLY A 30 9.52 -13.78 5.82
CA GLY A 30 8.79 -14.49 4.77
C GLY A 30 8.39 -13.56 3.61
N SER A 31 7.09 -13.33 3.43
CA SER A 31 6.53 -12.38 2.46
C SER A 31 6.30 -10.96 3.02
N ILE A 32 6.52 -10.75 4.32
CA ILE A 32 6.35 -9.44 4.96
C ILE A 32 7.53 -8.55 4.57
N ALA A 33 7.27 -7.48 3.82
CA ALA A 33 8.28 -6.64 3.18
C ALA A 33 7.89 -5.14 3.14
N PHE A 34 8.66 -4.34 2.39
CA PHE A 34 8.44 -2.91 2.17
C PHE A 34 7.67 -2.58 0.87
N ASP A 35 6.93 -3.54 0.34
CA ASP A 35 6.10 -3.44 -0.86
C ASP A 35 4.86 -2.54 -0.68
N SER A 36 4.31 -2.42 0.54
CA SER A 36 3.17 -1.52 0.83
C SER A 36 3.47 -0.03 0.70
N ALA A 37 4.68 0.42 0.99
CA ALA A 37 5.03 1.84 1.03
C ALA A 37 4.75 2.55 -0.31
N PRO A 38 5.23 2.04 -1.47
CA PRO A 38 4.85 2.59 -2.77
C PRO A 38 3.36 2.41 -3.10
N ALA A 39 2.68 1.39 -2.57
CA ALA A 39 1.24 1.22 -2.76
C ALA A 39 0.43 2.30 -2.01
N PHE A 40 0.75 2.58 -0.74
CA PHE A 40 0.15 3.67 0.03
C PHE A 40 0.41 5.03 -0.64
N LEU A 41 1.64 5.26 -1.09
CA LEU A 41 1.99 6.50 -1.81
C LEU A 41 1.18 6.63 -3.11
N GLY A 42 1.03 5.53 -3.86
CA GLY A 42 0.20 5.45 -5.05
C GLY A 42 -1.28 5.72 -4.76
N ALA A 43 -1.81 5.24 -3.64
CA ALA A 43 -3.17 5.53 -3.20
C ALA A 43 -3.40 7.04 -2.97
N ILE A 44 -2.40 7.76 -2.44
CA ILE A 44 -2.46 9.21 -2.24
C ILE A 44 -2.33 9.96 -3.57
N LEU A 45 -1.35 9.60 -4.40
CA LEU A 45 -0.99 10.34 -5.61
C LEU A 45 -1.91 10.03 -6.79
N LEU A 46 -2.04 8.75 -7.16
CA LEU A 46 -2.80 8.28 -8.32
C LEU A 46 -4.26 7.94 -7.98
N GLY A 47 -4.55 7.76 -6.69
CA GLY A 47 -5.90 7.53 -6.16
C GLY A 47 -6.14 6.09 -5.70
N PRO A 48 -7.26 5.84 -4.99
CA PRO A 48 -7.56 4.59 -4.30
C PRO A 48 -7.41 3.36 -5.19
N ILE A 49 -7.99 3.40 -6.40
CA ILE A 49 -8.02 2.24 -7.31
C ILE A 49 -6.60 1.85 -7.74
N PHE A 50 -5.76 2.83 -8.10
CA PHE A 50 -4.36 2.58 -8.44
C PHE A 50 -3.56 2.09 -7.23
N GLY A 51 -3.80 2.66 -6.05
CA GLY A 51 -3.21 2.17 -4.81
C GLY A 51 -3.59 0.72 -4.51
N GLY A 52 -4.87 0.36 -4.69
CA GLY A 52 -5.38 -1.01 -4.56
C GLY A 52 -4.65 -1.99 -5.46
N PHE A 53 -4.51 -1.64 -6.74
CA PHE A 53 -3.75 -2.46 -7.69
C PHE A 53 -2.27 -2.61 -7.28
N LEU A 54 -1.62 -1.53 -6.86
CA LEU A 54 -0.23 -1.57 -6.38
C LEU A 54 -0.07 -2.43 -5.13
N GLY A 55 -1.06 -2.42 -4.22
CA GLY A 55 -1.07 -3.26 -3.02
C GLY A 55 -1.16 -4.75 -3.37
N VAL A 56 -2.12 -5.11 -4.23
CA VAL A 56 -2.26 -6.49 -4.74
C VAL A 56 -0.96 -6.95 -5.43
N PHE A 57 -0.46 -6.14 -6.36
CA PHE A 57 0.74 -6.45 -7.13
C PHE A 57 1.97 -6.58 -6.23
N GLY A 58 2.20 -5.61 -5.34
CA GLY A 58 3.33 -5.61 -4.42
C GLY A 58 3.36 -6.86 -3.54
N HIS A 59 2.23 -7.21 -2.93
CA HIS A 59 2.12 -8.40 -2.07
C HIS A 59 2.41 -9.69 -2.83
N LEU A 60 1.88 -9.83 -4.04
CA LEU A 60 2.12 -11.02 -4.83
C LEU A 60 3.58 -11.14 -5.25
N VAL A 61 4.25 -10.02 -5.54
CA VAL A 61 5.69 -10.02 -5.83
C VAL A 61 6.51 -10.40 -4.58
N SER A 62 6.23 -9.80 -3.42
CA SER A 62 6.95 -10.13 -2.18
C SER A 62 6.75 -11.58 -1.75
N ALA A 63 5.53 -12.10 -1.90
CA ALA A 63 5.20 -13.50 -1.69
C ALA A 63 5.88 -14.44 -2.70
N ALA A 64 5.87 -14.11 -4.00
CA ALA A 64 6.55 -14.89 -5.03
C ALA A 64 8.06 -14.97 -4.78
N LEU A 65 8.69 -13.85 -4.47
CA LEU A 65 10.12 -13.79 -4.09
C LEU A 65 10.41 -14.52 -2.77
N ALA A 66 9.40 -14.84 -1.96
CA ALA A 66 9.52 -15.64 -0.74
C ALA A 66 9.26 -17.14 -0.97
N GLY A 67 8.87 -17.53 -2.19
CA GLY A 67 8.43 -18.89 -2.48
C GLY A 67 7.03 -19.21 -1.97
N PHE A 68 6.16 -18.21 -1.76
CA PHE A 68 4.80 -18.35 -1.22
C PHE A 68 4.74 -19.15 0.10
N PRO A 69 5.33 -18.64 1.20
CA PRO A 69 5.50 -19.38 2.45
C PRO A 69 4.20 -19.88 3.08
N LEU A 70 3.06 -19.22 2.81
CA LEU A 70 1.73 -19.63 3.27
C LEU A 70 0.89 -20.30 2.17
N THR A 71 1.49 -20.66 1.02
CA THR A 71 0.84 -21.09 -0.23
C THR A 71 0.22 -19.95 -1.06
N LEU A 72 0.18 -20.15 -2.37
CA LEU A 72 -0.36 -19.17 -3.33
C LEU A 72 -1.82 -18.75 -3.02
N PRO A 73 -2.76 -19.66 -2.70
CA PRO A 73 -4.14 -19.27 -2.39
C PRO A 73 -4.25 -18.30 -1.20
N ILE A 74 -3.47 -18.50 -0.14
CA ILE A 74 -3.50 -17.61 1.03
C ILE A 74 -2.98 -16.22 0.64
N HIS A 75 -1.89 -16.15 -0.13
CA HIS A 75 -1.35 -14.87 -0.60
C HIS A 75 -2.27 -14.13 -1.57
N LEU A 76 -3.09 -14.82 -2.36
CA LEU A 76 -4.10 -14.17 -3.18
C LEU A 76 -5.17 -13.49 -2.33
N ILE A 77 -5.62 -14.15 -1.24
CA ILE A 77 -6.60 -13.57 -0.32
C ILE A 77 -6.00 -12.36 0.40
N ILE A 78 -4.78 -12.47 0.91
CA ILE A 78 -4.06 -11.36 1.56
C ILE A 78 -3.84 -10.21 0.59
N ALA A 79 -3.43 -10.49 -0.65
CA ALA A 79 -3.23 -9.45 -1.66
C ALA A 79 -4.52 -8.65 -1.92
N VAL A 80 -5.67 -9.33 -1.98
CA VAL A 80 -6.97 -8.66 -2.10
C VAL A 80 -7.29 -7.83 -0.86
N ALA A 81 -7.06 -8.36 0.35
CA ALA A 81 -7.26 -7.61 1.60
C ALA A 81 -6.38 -6.34 1.65
N MET A 82 -5.12 -6.45 1.26
CA MET A 82 -4.20 -5.33 1.13
C MET A 82 -4.68 -4.33 0.06
N GLY A 83 -5.20 -4.80 -1.07
CA GLY A 83 -5.83 -3.95 -2.08
C GLY A 83 -7.01 -3.15 -1.51
N VAL A 84 -7.88 -3.80 -0.73
CA VAL A 84 -8.99 -3.15 -0.01
C VAL A 84 -8.47 -2.12 1.00
N CYS A 85 -7.41 -2.42 1.73
CA CYS A 85 -6.76 -1.45 2.62
C CYS A 85 -6.34 -0.19 1.86
N MET A 86 -5.65 -0.33 0.72
CA MET A 86 -5.23 0.82 -0.09
C MET A 86 -6.42 1.61 -0.66
N LEU A 87 -7.52 0.93 -1.00
CA LEU A 87 -8.76 1.59 -1.42
C LEU A 87 -9.32 2.47 -0.29
N VAL A 88 -9.44 1.92 0.93
CA VAL A 88 -9.97 2.66 2.09
C VAL A 88 -9.02 3.78 2.50
N PHE A 89 -7.72 3.50 2.59
CA PHE A 89 -6.69 4.48 2.91
C PHE A 89 -6.68 5.65 1.92
N GLY A 90 -6.60 5.34 0.62
CA GLY A 90 -6.61 6.36 -0.44
C GLY A 90 -7.89 7.20 -0.42
N TRP A 91 -9.03 6.56 -0.16
CA TRP A 91 -10.32 7.27 -0.06
C TRP A 91 -10.36 8.22 1.15
N LEU A 92 -9.89 7.78 2.32
CA LEU A 92 -9.79 8.62 3.51
C LEU A 92 -8.86 9.82 3.26
N ARG A 93 -7.70 9.59 2.63
CA ARG A 93 -6.74 10.66 2.29
C ARG A 93 -7.35 11.68 1.32
N GLN A 94 -8.20 11.25 0.39
CA GLN A 94 -8.91 12.16 -0.51
C GLN A 94 -10.01 12.97 0.21
N ARG A 95 -10.77 12.33 1.11
CA ARG A 95 -11.91 12.94 1.81
C ARG A 95 -11.51 13.89 2.93
N LEU A 96 -10.48 13.53 3.71
CA LEU A 96 -10.03 14.28 4.89
C LEU A 96 -8.91 15.28 4.57
N GLY A 97 -8.40 15.25 3.34
CA GLY A 97 -7.32 16.10 2.85
C GLY A 97 -5.98 15.36 2.87
N LYS A 98 -5.36 15.25 1.69
CA LYS A 98 -4.16 14.43 1.46
C LYS A 98 -2.94 14.85 2.27
N GLY A 99 -2.90 16.07 2.81
CA GLY A 99 -1.77 16.59 3.59
C GLY A 99 -2.18 17.18 4.93
N THR A 100 -3.43 17.03 5.36
CA THR A 100 -3.88 17.51 6.66
C THR A 100 -3.45 16.52 7.74
N ILE A 101 -3.05 17.02 8.92
CA ILE A 101 -2.65 16.15 10.03
C ILE A 101 -3.78 15.17 10.40
N LYS A 102 -5.03 15.67 10.44
CA LYS A 102 -6.22 14.83 10.66
C LYS A 102 -6.35 13.72 9.61
N GLY A 103 -6.17 14.05 8.33
CA GLY A 103 -6.25 13.09 7.23
C GLY A 103 -5.11 12.07 7.23
N VAL A 104 -3.91 12.46 7.66
CA VAL A 104 -2.77 11.53 7.88
C VAL A 104 -3.13 10.54 8.99
N ILE A 105 -3.37 11.05 10.21
CA ILE A 105 -3.55 10.23 11.42
C ILE A 105 -4.71 9.25 11.26
N ILE A 106 -5.87 9.71 10.77
CA ILE A 106 -7.04 8.84 10.62
C ILE A 106 -6.78 7.76 9.56
N ALA A 107 -6.18 8.12 8.42
CA ALA A 107 -5.90 7.15 7.38
C ALA A 107 -4.86 6.11 7.83
N ASP A 108 -3.80 6.54 8.52
CA ASP A 108 -2.74 5.65 9.01
C ASP A 108 -3.27 4.66 10.06
N ILE A 109 -4.09 5.13 11.01
CA ILE A 109 -4.72 4.27 12.02
C ILE A 109 -5.63 3.24 11.34
N VAL A 110 -6.46 3.66 10.39
CA VAL A 110 -7.37 2.75 9.67
C VAL A 110 -6.58 1.79 8.79
N GLY A 111 -5.55 2.27 8.09
CA GLY A 111 -4.69 1.44 7.24
C GLY A 111 -3.96 0.37 8.06
N TYR A 112 -3.40 0.75 9.21
CA TYR A 112 -2.81 -0.18 10.17
C TYR A 112 -3.84 -1.20 10.67
N ALA A 113 -5.02 -0.75 11.09
CA ALA A 113 -6.06 -1.63 11.61
C ALA A 113 -6.50 -2.67 10.57
N ILE A 114 -6.66 -2.28 9.30
CA ILE A 114 -7.05 -3.18 8.22
C ILE A 114 -5.94 -4.20 7.92
N ASN A 115 -4.71 -3.73 7.68
CA ASN A 115 -3.59 -4.60 7.27
C ASN A 115 -2.99 -5.46 8.38
N VAL A 116 -3.35 -5.22 9.66
CA VAL A 116 -2.76 -5.97 10.78
C VAL A 116 -3.82 -6.68 11.61
N PRO A 117 -4.48 -6.08 12.61
CA PRO A 117 -5.39 -6.84 13.47
C PRO A 117 -6.62 -7.37 12.74
N ILE A 118 -7.24 -6.61 11.82
CA ILE A 118 -8.43 -7.05 11.10
C ILE A 118 -8.06 -8.17 10.12
N GLU A 119 -6.98 -8.02 9.36
CA GLU A 119 -6.50 -9.07 8.46
C GLU A 119 -6.17 -10.37 9.22
N LEU A 120 -5.47 -10.29 10.35
CA LEU A 120 -5.13 -11.48 11.14
C LEU A 120 -6.36 -12.16 11.74
N VAL A 121 -7.36 -11.40 12.18
CA VAL A 121 -8.66 -11.97 12.61
C VAL A 121 -9.36 -12.64 11.44
N PHE A 122 -9.38 -12.00 10.27
CA PHE A 122 -9.97 -12.55 9.06
C PHE A 122 -9.26 -13.82 8.57
N MET A 123 -7.94 -13.91 8.78
CA MET A 123 -7.12 -15.09 8.43
C MET A 123 -7.15 -16.21 9.47
N TYR A 124 -7.66 -15.96 10.69
CA TYR A 124 -7.71 -16.95 11.76
C TYR A 124 -8.39 -18.28 11.38
N PRO A 125 -9.51 -18.33 10.63
CA PRO A 125 -10.12 -19.58 10.22
C PRO A 125 -9.17 -20.50 9.43
N LEU A 126 -8.25 -19.90 8.65
CA LEU A 126 -7.31 -20.59 7.78
C LEU A 126 -5.97 -20.89 8.48
N LEU A 127 -5.44 -19.92 9.23
CA LEU A 127 -4.09 -19.97 9.83
C LEU A 127 -4.08 -20.41 11.31
N LYS A 128 -5.25 -20.40 11.98
CA LYS A 128 -5.40 -20.74 13.41
C LYS A 128 -4.41 -19.95 14.28
N GLN A 129 -3.71 -20.60 15.20
CA GLN A 129 -2.76 -19.96 16.12
C GLN A 129 -1.52 -19.37 15.41
N ALA A 130 -1.26 -19.71 14.14
CA ALA A 130 -0.12 -19.14 13.42
C ALA A 130 -0.24 -17.62 13.24
N VAL A 131 -1.45 -17.04 13.27
CA VAL A 131 -1.65 -15.58 13.16
C VAL A 131 -0.91 -14.79 14.24
N TYR A 132 -0.73 -15.38 15.43
CA TYR A 132 -0.05 -14.71 16.54
C TYR A 132 1.45 -14.50 16.27
N VAL A 133 2.07 -15.41 15.51
CA VAL A 133 3.48 -15.28 15.10
C VAL A 133 3.66 -14.10 14.16
N TYR A 134 2.65 -13.82 13.33
CA TYR A 134 2.72 -12.75 12.34
C TYR A 134 2.37 -11.37 12.92
N PHE A 135 1.73 -11.27 14.08
CA PHE A 135 1.28 -10.00 14.64
C PHE A 135 2.42 -8.97 14.79
N VAL A 136 3.52 -9.35 15.45
CA VAL A 136 4.66 -8.46 15.68
C VAL A 136 5.37 -8.06 14.37
N PRO A 137 5.82 -8.98 13.50
CA PRO A 137 6.49 -8.60 12.26
C PRO A 137 5.58 -7.81 11.31
N LEU A 138 4.29 -8.14 11.23
CA LEU A 138 3.33 -7.43 10.39
C LEU A 138 3.04 -6.02 10.92
N THR A 139 3.01 -5.85 12.25
CA THR A 139 2.93 -4.52 12.90
C THR A 139 4.13 -3.67 12.52
N ILE A 140 5.34 -4.19 12.72
CA ILE A 140 6.59 -3.47 12.42
C ILE A 140 6.63 -3.09 10.93
N ALA A 141 6.36 -4.05 10.04
CA ALA A 141 6.35 -3.80 8.60
C ALA A 141 5.34 -2.71 8.22
N THR A 142 4.09 -2.84 8.66
CA THR A 142 3.02 -1.90 8.28
C THR A 142 3.33 -0.49 8.77
N VAL A 143 3.79 -0.34 10.02
CA VAL A 143 4.18 0.96 10.58
C VAL A 143 5.33 1.57 9.80
N LEU A 144 6.39 0.80 9.51
CA LEU A 144 7.53 1.31 8.73
C LEU A 144 7.14 1.68 7.30
N ASN A 145 6.25 0.92 6.65
CA ASN A 145 5.74 1.23 5.32
C ASN A 145 4.92 2.54 5.30
N LEU A 146 4.07 2.75 6.31
CA LEU A 146 3.33 4.01 6.48
C LEU A 146 4.28 5.18 6.73
N ILE A 147 5.28 5.02 7.61
CA ILE A 147 6.29 6.05 7.86
C ILE A 147 7.03 6.42 6.57
N VAL A 148 7.48 5.44 5.78
CA VAL A 148 8.16 5.68 4.50
C VAL A 148 7.23 6.42 3.54
N CYS A 149 5.96 6.00 3.43
CA CYS A 149 4.96 6.69 2.61
C CYS A 149 4.81 8.17 3.02
N GLU A 150 4.62 8.44 4.31
CA GLU A 150 4.38 9.79 4.82
C GLU A 150 5.63 10.67 4.74
N ILE A 151 6.84 10.14 4.97
CA ILE A 151 8.10 10.88 4.77
C ILE A 151 8.24 11.27 3.30
N ILE A 152 8.05 10.33 2.37
CA ILE A 152 8.17 10.60 0.93
C ILE A 152 7.11 11.62 0.52
N TYR A 153 5.86 11.41 0.91
CA TYR A 153 4.79 12.34 0.59
C TYR A 153 5.07 13.73 1.16
N ALA A 154 5.51 13.85 2.42
CA ALA A 154 5.88 15.14 3.01
C ALA A 154 6.99 15.84 2.22
N ALA A 155 8.05 15.11 1.82
CA ALA A 155 9.20 15.62 1.08
C ALA A 155 8.88 16.06 -0.36
N LEU A 156 7.79 15.55 -0.97
CA LEU A 156 7.41 15.95 -2.33
C LEU A 156 7.05 17.45 -2.41
N PRO A 157 7.54 18.18 -3.44
CA PRO A 157 7.22 19.59 -3.61
C PRO A 157 5.75 19.78 -4.02
N LYS A 158 5.15 20.92 -3.66
CA LYS A 158 3.74 21.24 -3.97
C LYS A 158 3.40 21.03 -5.45
N ARG A 159 4.29 21.44 -6.36
CA ARG A 159 4.14 21.25 -7.82
C ARG A 159 3.90 19.81 -8.26
N VAL A 160 4.41 18.83 -7.51
CA VAL A 160 4.19 17.39 -7.78
C VAL A 160 2.88 16.94 -7.17
N LYS A 161 2.61 17.30 -5.92
CA LYS A 161 1.37 16.94 -5.19
C LYS A 161 0.11 17.44 -5.88
N GLU A 162 0.19 18.60 -6.53
CA GLU A 162 -0.93 19.28 -7.18
C GLU A 162 -0.89 19.14 -8.71
N ALA A 163 -0.02 18.28 -9.24
CA ALA A 163 0.18 18.18 -10.67
C ALA A 163 -1.12 17.83 -11.43
N PRO A 164 -1.40 18.46 -12.59
CA PRO A 164 -2.67 18.30 -13.30
C PRO A 164 -2.99 16.84 -13.67
N PHE A 165 -1.97 16.03 -13.94
CA PHE A 165 -2.14 14.63 -14.34
C PHE A 165 -2.57 13.69 -13.21
N LEU A 166 -2.54 14.14 -11.95
CA LEU A 166 -3.01 13.36 -10.80
C LEU A 166 -4.53 13.39 -10.63
N ARG A 167 -5.22 14.40 -11.19
CA ARG A 167 -6.68 14.53 -11.10
C ARG A 167 -7.36 13.68 -12.18
N LEU A 168 -8.05 12.62 -11.77
CA LEU A 168 -8.99 11.89 -12.63
C LEU A 168 -10.28 12.71 -12.67
N HIS A 169 -10.44 13.50 -13.72
CA HIS A 169 -11.61 14.35 -14.01
C HIS A 169 -11.81 15.55 -13.07
N SER A 170 -11.56 16.74 -13.62
CA SER A 170 -12.44 17.90 -13.38
C SER A 170 -13.69 17.72 -14.22
#